data_AF-A0A0D2L7T7-F1
#
_entry.id   AF-A0A0D2L7T7-F1
#
_cell.length_a   1.000
_cell.length_b   1.000
_cell.length_c   1.000
_cell.angle_alpha   90.00
_cell.angle_beta   90.00
_cell.angle_gamma   90.00
#
_symmetry.space_group_name_H-M   'P 1'
#
loop_
_entity.id
_entity.type
_entity.pdbx_description
1 polymer ?
#
loop_
_entity_poly.entity_id
_entity_poly.type
_entity_poly.pdbx_seq_one_letter_code
_entity_poly.pdbx_strand_id
1 'polypeptide(L)'
;MLSQRGWAVVLFLNIAFIISRTFLCGVGKTKHTYIGEDYPMRLPVKLEPVQAQFDCSVRYSLNSSVTEEVWTKSTDTASGGIIRLGPDRRVFAIAMYHQLHCLAGLSKALTATNHTSASDGHVGHCLNYLRQVFECSADATEEPVVAAAMLKSEGCAPPFIRQCSNWSTLYDYISANYLAFHEFKVKNGTWSCTGNERIEKGTGTSNRPAQADLCVMSATGQDIPGAHEH
;
A
#
# COMPACT_ATOMS: atom_id res chain seq x y z
N MET A 1 -14.29 26.36 -48.74
CA MET A 1 -15.36 26.00 -47.80
C MET A 1 -15.80 24.58 -48.13
N LEU A 2 -15.74 23.63 -47.19
CA LEU A 2 -16.26 22.29 -47.43
C LEU A 2 -17.77 22.36 -47.62
N SER A 3 -18.28 21.60 -48.61
CA SER A 3 -19.72 21.45 -48.79
C SER A 3 -20.34 20.77 -47.57
N GLN A 4 -21.65 20.94 -47.38
CA GLN A 4 -22.40 20.28 -46.30
C GLN A 4 -22.20 18.74 -46.30
N ARG A 5 -22.01 18.15 -47.49
CA ARG A 5 -21.67 16.73 -47.66
C ARG A 5 -20.26 16.40 -47.17
N GLY A 6 -19.29 17.29 -47.40
CA GLY A 6 -17.93 17.14 -46.89
C GLY A 6 -17.86 17.14 -45.36
N TRP A 7 -18.62 18.01 -44.69
CA TRP A 7 -18.72 18.03 -43.23
C TRP A 7 -19.39 16.77 -42.66
N ALA A 8 -20.43 16.25 -43.32
CA ALA A 8 -21.10 15.02 -42.90
C ALA A 8 -20.17 13.80 -42.95
N VAL A 9 -19.33 13.69 -43.99
CA VAL A 9 -18.34 12.61 -44.10
C VAL A 9 -17.28 12.71 -43.00
N VAL A 10 -16.78 13.90 -42.71
CA VAL A 10 -15.80 14.12 -41.63
C VAL A 10 -16.41 13.77 -40.26
N LEU A 11 -17.65 14.17 -39.99
CA LEU A 11 -18.34 13.84 -38.75
C LEU A 11 -18.52 12.32 -38.61
N PHE A 12 -18.97 11.65 -39.68
CA PHE A 12 -19.16 10.20 -39.68
C PHE A 12 -17.85 9.44 -39.43
N LEU A 13 -16.76 9.83 -40.09
CA LEU A 13 -15.46 9.22 -39.88
C LEU A 13 -14.93 9.44 -38.45
N ASN A 14 -15.14 10.63 -37.87
CA ASN A 14 -14.78 10.89 -36.48
C ASN A 14 -15.62 10.06 -35.50
N ILE A 15 -16.93 9.97 -35.70
CA ILE A 15 -17.81 9.15 -34.88
C ILE A 15 -17.45 7.66 -35.00
N ALA A 16 -17.22 7.16 -36.22
CA ALA A 16 -16.81 5.78 -36.46
C ALA A 16 -15.45 5.48 -35.83
N PHE A 17 -14.50 6.42 -35.89
CA PHE A 17 -13.21 6.30 -35.22
C PHE A 17 -13.36 6.29 -33.69
N ILE A 18 -14.18 7.18 -33.12
CA ILE A 18 -14.46 7.22 -31.67
C ILE A 18 -15.12 5.90 -31.24
N ILE A 19 -16.15 5.45 -31.95
CA ILE A 19 -16.87 4.20 -31.67
C ILE A 19 -15.91 3.01 -31.77
N SER A 20 -15.16 2.88 -32.87
CA SER A 20 -14.16 1.82 -33.06
C SER A 20 -13.12 1.83 -31.93
N ARG A 21 -12.63 3.01 -31.54
CA ARG A 21 -11.67 3.14 -30.45
C ARG A 21 -12.29 2.82 -29.09
N THR A 22 -13.55 3.14 -28.84
CA THR A 22 -14.26 2.78 -27.60
C THR A 22 -14.61 1.28 -27.53
N PHE A 23 -14.91 0.63 -28.66
CA PHE A 23 -15.15 -0.82 -28.70
C PHE A 23 -13.83 -1.62 -28.61
N LEU A 24 -12.75 -1.14 -29.23
CA LEU A 24 -11.41 -1.72 -29.10
C LEU A 24 -10.78 -1.44 -27.73
N CYS A 25 -11.10 -0.29 -27.12
CA CYS A 25 -10.88 0.00 -25.70
C CYS A 25 -12.08 -0.41 -24.85
N GLY A 26 -12.77 -1.50 -25.21
CA GLY A 26 -13.46 -2.30 -24.22
C GLY A 26 -12.42 -2.79 -23.23
N VAL A 27 -12.08 -1.94 -22.25
CA VAL A 27 -11.24 -2.25 -21.10
C VAL A 27 -12.04 -3.27 -20.30
N GLY A 28 -11.98 -4.53 -20.76
CA GLY A 28 -12.40 -5.65 -19.95
C GLY A 28 -11.58 -5.56 -18.68
N LYS A 29 -12.25 -5.40 -17.54
CA LYS A 29 -11.61 -5.62 -16.23
C LYS A 29 -10.96 -7.00 -16.33
N THR A 30 -9.64 -7.05 -16.46
CA THR A 30 -8.92 -8.31 -16.55
C THR A 30 -9.23 -9.10 -15.30
N LYS A 31 -9.95 -10.21 -15.46
CA LYS A 31 -10.32 -11.07 -14.34
C LYS A 31 -9.11 -11.91 -14.00
N HIS A 32 -8.41 -11.55 -12.94
CA HIS A 32 -7.25 -12.27 -12.44
C HIS A 32 -7.66 -13.52 -11.68
N THR A 33 -6.89 -14.61 -11.84
CA THR A 33 -7.07 -15.85 -11.07
C THR A 33 -6.49 -15.75 -9.67
N TYR A 34 -5.54 -14.83 -9.45
CA TYR A 34 -4.73 -14.68 -8.23
C TYR A 34 -3.81 -15.87 -7.94
N ILE A 35 -3.56 -16.71 -8.94
CA ILE A 35 -2.68 -17.87 -8.87
C ILE A 35 -1.33 -17.52 -9.51
N GLY A 36 -0.22 -17.90 -8.87
CA GLY A 36 1.12 -17.61 -9.39
C GLY A 36 1.32 -16.11 -9.58
N GLU A 37 1.69 -15.68 -10.79
CA GLU A 37 1.89 -14.26 -11.15
C GLU A 37 0.63 -13.59 -11.75
N ASP A 38 -0.51 -14.29 -11.84
CA ASP A 38 -1.74 -13.71 -12.38
C ASP A 38 -2.53 -12.94 -11.31
N TYR A 39 -2.00 -11.79 -10.91
CA TYR A 39 -2.65 -10.82 -10.04
C TYR A 39 -2.22 -9.40 -10.45
N PRO A 40 -3.04 -8.36 -10.17
CA PRO A 40 -2.64 -7.01 -10.48
C PRO A 40 -1.62 -6.51 -9.44
N MET A 41 -0.58 -5.80 -9.89
CA MET A 41 0.41 -5.16 -9.00
C MET A 41 -0.23 -4.09 -8.09
N ARG A 42 -1.27 -3.41 -8.57
CA ARG A 42 -2.04 -2.43 -7.79
C ARG A 42 -3.39 -3.01 -7.40
N LEU A 43 -3.84 -2.65 -6.20
CA LEU A 43 -5.19 -3.00 -5.76
C LEU A 43 -6.23 -2.42 -6.72
N PRO A 44 -7.35 -3.13 -6.96
CA PRO A 44 -8.42 -2.68 -7.83
C PRO A 44 -9.31 -1.64 -7.11
N VAL A 45 -8.69 -0.60 -6.55
CA VAL A 45 -9.33 0.53 -5.88
C VAL A 45 -8.89 1.82 -6.56
N LYS A 46 -9.85 2.69 -6.86
CA LYS A 46 -9.56 4.02 -7.38
C LYS A 46 -9.41 4.97 -6.20
N LEU A 47 -8.22 5.56 -6.06
CA LEU A 47 -7.94 6.57 -5.04
C LEU A 47 -7.99 7.94 -5.70
N GLU A 48 -9.03 8.71 -5.39
CA GLU A 48 -9.14 10.09 -5.89
C GLU A 48 -8.08 10.98 -5.21
N PRO A 49 -7.64 12.07 -5.85
CA PRO A 49 -6.75 13.02 -5.19
C PRO A 49 -7.45 13.76 -4.05
N VAL A 50 -6.72 14.04 -2.97
CA VAL A 50 -7.16 14.88 -1.85
C VAL A 50 -6.11 15.93 -1.54
N GLN A 51 -6.52 17.07 -0.99
CA GLN A 51 -5.58 18.02 -0.40
C GLN A 51 -5.36 17.66 1.07
N ALA A 52 -4.10 17.57 1.46
CA ALA A 52 -3.67 17.31 2.82
C ALA A 52 -2.80 18.47 3.28
N GLN A 53 -3.12 19.04 4.44
CA GLN A 53 -2.22 19.99 5.10
C GLN A 53 -1.27 19.20 5.99
N PHE A 54 0.03 19.34 5.75
CA PHE A 54 1.06 18.79 6.62
C PHE A 54 1.48 19.86 7.62
N ASP A 55 1.41 19.56 8.91
CA ASP A 55 1.74 20.47 10.01
C ASP A 55 2.78 19.88 10.96
N CYS A 56 3.35 20.77 11.77
CA CYS A 56 4.23 20.43 12.87
C CYS A 56 3.44 19.65 13.94
N SER A 57 3.62 18.32 13.96
CA SER A 57 2.90 17.46 14.89
C SER A 57 3.82 16.93 15.98
N VAL A 58 3.60 17.39 17.22
CA VAL A 58 4.25 16.81 18.42
C VAL A 58 3.89 15.33 18.62
N ARG A 59 2.84 14.83 17.95
CA ARG A 59 2.33 13.45 18.08
C ARG A 59 3.37 12.41 17.64
N TYR A 60 4.20 12.74 16.65
CA TYR A 60 5.23 11.83 16.11
C TYR A 60 6.63 12.13 16.65
N SER A 61 6.74 12.89 17.75
CA SER A 61 8.03 13.18 18.38
C SER A 61 8.69 11.90 18.92
N LEU A 62 10.02 11.87 18.98
CA LEU A 62 10.78 10.70 19.43
C LEU A 62 10.71 10.48 20.95
N ASN A 63 10.38 11.52 21.72
CA ASN A 63 10.44 11.48 23.18
C ASN A 63 9.20 12.14 23.80
N SER A 64 8.04 11.51 23.60
CA SER A 64 6.80 11.88 24.29
C SER A 64 6.17 10.65 24.94
N SER A 65 5.31 10.88 25.92
CA SER A 65 4.58 9.81 26.60
C SER A 65 3.60 9.06 25.69
N VAL A 66 3.30 9.59 24.50
CA VAL A 66 2.34 9.00 23.54
C VAL A 66 3.03 8.41 22.31
N THR A 67 4.35 8.53 22.17
CA THR A 67 5.09 8.15 20.97
C THR A 67 4.87 6.67 20.61
N GLU A 68 5.01 5.77 21.58
CA GLU A 68 4.81 4.33 21.35
C GLU A 68 3.37 4.03 20.89
N GLU A 69 2.38 4.64 21.54
CA GLU A 69 0.96 4.47 21.18
C GLU A 69 0.68 5.00 19.77
N VAL A 70 1.17 6.18 19.43
CA VAL A 70 0.92 6.83 18.12
C VAL A 70 1.51 6.01 16.97
N TRP A 71 2.76 5.56 17.12
CA TRP A 71 3.40 4.73 16.09
C TRP A 71 2.76 3.35 16.00
N THR A 72 2.41 2.73 17.13
CA THR A 72 1.69 1.45 17.13
C THR A 72 0.34 1.59 16.42
N LYS A 73 -0.44 2.62 16.76
CA LYS A 73 -1.74 2.90 16.13
C LYS A 73 -1.65 3.25 14.65
N SER A 74 -0.50 3.72 14.16
CA SER A 74 -0.31 4.00 12.73
C SER A 74 -0.33 2.72 11.87
N THR A 75 -0.04 1.56 12.47
CA THR A 75 -0.02 0.26 11.81
C THR A 75 -1.03 -0.73 12.37
N ASP A 76 -1.51 -0.51 13.60
CA ASP A 76 -2.52 -1.31 14.31
C ASP A 76 -3.91 -1.06 13.72
N THR A 77 -4.13 -1.63 12.55
CA THR A 77 -5.46 -1.83 12.00
C THR A 77 -5.85 -3.28 12.16
N ALA A 78 -7.15 -3.58 12.20
CA ALA A 78 -7.64 -4.94 12.38
C ALA A 78 -7.05 -5.94 11.37
N SER A 79 -6.62 -5.47 10.19
CA SER A 79 -5.96 -6.28 9.16
C SER A 79 -4.43 -6.27 9.21
N GLY A 80 -3.79 -5.38 9.98
CA GLY A 80 -2.34 -5.18 9.97
C GLY A 80 -1.78 -4.78 8.59
N GLY A 81 -2.60 -4.17 7.74
CA GLY A 81 -2.22 -3.88 6.34
C GLY A 81 -2.23 -5.09 5.41
N ILE A 82 -2.79 -6.22 5.84
CA ILE A 82 -2.97 -7.42 5.03
C ILE A 82 -4.31 -7.37 4.29
N ILE A 83 -4.32 -7.89 3.06
CA ILE A 83 -5.52 -7.99 2.24
C ILE A 83 -5.68 -9.38 1.61
N ARG A 84 -6.94 -9.77 1.41
CA ARG A 84 -7.36 -11.10 0.95
C ARG A 84 -8.06 -11.00 -0.39
N LEU A 85 -7.39 -11.43 -1.46
CA LEU A 85 -7.89 -11.27 -2.84
C LEU A 85 -8.07 -12.61 -3.55
N GLY A 86 -8.90 -12.58 -4.59
CA GLY A 86 -9.21 -13.75 -5.41
C GLY A 86 -10.15 -14.78 -4.75
N PRO A 87 -10.52 -15.82 -5.50
CA PRO A 87 -11.41 -16.89 -5.01
C PRO A 87 -10.86 -17.60 -3.77
N ASP A 88 -9.55 -17.82 -3.74
CA ASP A 88 -8.85 -18.56 -2.67
C ASP A 88 -8.40 -17.66 -1.50
N ARG A 89 -8.81 -16.37 -1.49
CA ARG A 89 -8.45 -15.40 -0.43
C ARG A 89 -6.93 -15.32 -0.20
N ARG A 90 -6.17 -15.26 -1.29
CA ARG A 90 -4.71 -15.11 -1.25
C ARG A 90 -4.30 -13.85 -0.48
N VAL A 91 -3.27 -14.00 0.33
CA VAL A 91 -2.69 -12.95 1.18
C VAL A 91 -1.87 -11.99 0.33
N PHE A 92 -1.99 -10.69 0.60
CA PHE A 92 -1.06 -9.68 0.12
C PHE A 92 -0.81 -8.67 1.22
N ALA A 93 0.40 -8.10 1.28
CA ALA A 93 0.71 -6.96 2.12
C ALA A 93 0.56 -5.66 1.31
N ILE A 94 0.01 -4.63 1.92
CA ILE A 94 -0.22 -3.34 1.26
C ILE A 94 1.00 -2.44 1.46
N ALA A 95 1.54 -1.91 0.35
CA ALA A 95 2.75 -1.09 0.37
C ALA A 95 2.68 0.10 1.33
N MET A 96 1.55 0.83 1.39
CA MET A 96 1.37 1.95 2.33
C MET A 96 1.53 1.52 3.79
N TYR A 97 1.01 0.35 4.16
CA TYR A 97 1.17 -0.17 5.52
C TYR A 97 2.59 -0.64 5.79
N HIS A 98 3.26 -1.23 4.81
CA HIS A 98 4.67 -1.59 4.96
C HIS A 98 5.54 -0.33 5.18
N GLN A 99 5.25 0.76 4.47
CA GLN A 99 5.92 2.05 4.68
C GLN A 99 5.69 2.59 6.10
N LEU A 100 4.45 2.55 6.60
CA LEU A 100 4.12 2.96 7.98
C LEU A 100 4.79 2.05 9.02
N HIS A 101 4.84 0.74 8.78
CA HIS A 101 5.55 -0.23 9.62
C HIS A 101 7.04 0.09 9.69
N CYS A 102 7.68 0.36 8.56
CA CYS A 102 9.08 0.77 8.51
C CYS A 102 9.31 2.05 9.32
N LEU A 103 8.43 3.06 9.21
CA LEU A 103 8.54 4.30 9.98
C LEU A 103 8.40 4.07 11.49
N ALA A 104 7.43 3.25 11.92
CA ALA A 104 7.26 2.87 13.32
C ALA A 104 8.50 2.12 13.87
N GLY A 105 9.03 1.18 13.09
CA GLY A 105 10.26 0.45 13.41
C GLY A 105 11.49 1.36 13.53
N LEU A 106 11.64 2.32 12.62
CA LEU A 106 12.71 3.33 12.67
C LEU A 106 12.59 4.22 13.91
N SER A 107 11.38 4.69 14.24
CA SER A 107 11.18 5.47 15.47
C SER A 107 11.62 4.70 16.71
N LYS A 108 11.28 3.41 16.79
CA LYS A 108 11.70 2.55 17.91
C LYS A 108 13.22 2.37 17.96
N ALA A 109 13.84 2.15 16.80
CA ALA A 109 15.29 1.96 16.68
C ALA A 109 16.08 3.20 17.09
N LEU A 110 15.58 4.41 16.79
CA LEU A 110 16.23 5.67 17.18
C LEU A 110 16.29 5.90 18.70
N THR A 111 15.37 5.30 19.45
CA THR A 111 15.31 5.40 20.91
C THR A 111 15.86 4.16 21.63
N ALA A 112 16.23 3.13 20.90
CA ALA A 112 16.70 1.87 21.47
C ALA A 112 18.10 2.07 22.11
N THR A 113 18.29 1.51 23.29
CA THR A 113 19.61 1.48 23.96
C THR A 113 20.39 0.20 23.66
N ASN A 114 19.73 -0.82 23.12
CA ASN A 114 20.30 -2.12 22.79
C ASN A 114 20.11 -2.40 21.29
N HIS A 115 21.22 -2.58 20.59
CA HIS A 115 21.26 -2.92 19.17
C HIS A 115 21.73 -4.36 19.00
N THR A 116 21.09 -5.08 18.08
CA THR A 116 21.43 -6.44 17.68
C THR A 116 21.64 -6.47 16.17
N SER A 117 22.44 -7.41 15.66
CA SER A 117 22.64 -7.54 14.21
C SER A 117 21.32 -7.74 13.45
N ALA A 118 20.34 -8.42 14.05
CA ALA A 118 19.01 -8.61 13.47
C ALA A 118 18.22 -7.30 13.40
N SER A 119 18.17 -6.54 14.50
CA SER A 119 17.47 -5.24 14.52
C SER A 119 18.12 -4.24 13.56
N ASP A 120 19.44 -4.22 13.48
CA ASP A 120 20.16 -3.30 12.60
C ASP A 120 20.01 -3.70 11.13
N GLY A 121 20.01 -5.01 10.84
CA GLY A 121 19.70 -5.53 9.51
C GLY A 121 18.30 -5.14 9.04
N HIS A 122 17.30 -5.29 9.91
CA HIS A 122 15.92 -4.87 9.62
C HIS A 122 15.85 -3.35 9.39
N VAL A 123 16.49 -2.52 10.23
CA VAL A 123 16.57 -1.06 10.00
C VAL A 123 17.20 -0.74 8.65
N GLY A 124 18.28 -1.43 8.27
CA GLY A 124 18.91 -1.29 6.95
C GLY A 124 17.97 -1.63 5.80
N HIS A 125 17.18 -2.71 5.93
CA HIS A 125 16.12 -3.06 4.98
C HIS A 125 15.09 -1.94 4.86
N CYS A 126 14.55 -1.46 5.98
CA CYS A 126 13.54 -0.40 6.04
C CYS A 126 14.02 0.88 5.34
N LEU A 127 15.25 1.31 5.62
CA LEU A 127 15.84 2.50 4.98
C LEU A 127 15.95 2.33 3.46
N ASN A 128 16.42 1.18 3.00
CA ASN A 128 16.53 0.92 1.56
C ASN A 128 15.15 0.77 0.89
N TYR A 129 14.16 0.20 1.58
CA TYR A 129 12.78 0.10 1.08
C TYR A 129 12.13 1.49 0.95
N LEU A 130 12.20 2.32 1.99
CA LEU A 130 11.66 3.68 1.96
C LEU A 130 12.34 4.55 0.89
N ARG A 131 13.66 4.42 0.72
CA ARG A 131 14.40 5.07 -0.38
C ARG A 131 13.78 4.73 -1.74
N GLN A 132 13.58 3.44 -2.02
CA GLN A 132 12.98 2.98 -3.29
C GLN A 132 11.55 3.50 -3.47
N VAL A 133 10.75 3.55 -2.41
CA VAL A 133 9.38 4.10 -2.44
C VAL A 133 9.40 5.58 -2.82
N PHE A 134 10.25 6.39 -2.20
CA PHE A 134 10.33 7.82 -2.47
C PHE A 134 10.90 8.12 -3.86
N GLU A 135 11.90 7.35 -4.32
CA GLU A 135 12.42 7.48 -5.68
C GLU A 135 11.38 7.06 -6.74
N CYS A 136 10.56 6.06 -6.43
CA CYS A 136 9.47 5.61 -7.29
C CYS A 136 8.33 6.64 -7.37
N SER A 137 8.05 7.37 -6.28
CA SER A 137 7.05 8.44 -6.31
C SER A 137 7.55 9.71 -6.99
N ALA A 138 8.85 10.01 -6.86
CA ALA A 138 9.52 11.19 -7.43
C ALA A 138 8.69 12.47 -7.22
N ASP A 139 8.22 12.70 -6.00
CA ASP A 139 7.40 13.85 -5.65
C ASP A 139 8.19 15.16 -5.87
N ALA A 140 7.85 15.86 -6.96
CA ALA A 140 8.50 17.10 -7.37
C ALA A 140 7.86 18.36 -6.76
N THR A 141 7.05 18.20 -5.71
CA THR A 141 6.48 19.34 -4.97
C THR A 141 7.59 20.13 -4.27
N GLU A 142 7.64 21.44 -4.49
CA GLU A 142 8.59 22.32 -3.82
C GLU A 142 8.31 22.37 -2.30
N GLU A 143 9.36 22.24 -1.49
CA GLU A 143 9.26 22.38 -0.04
C GLU A 143 9.27 23.87 0.35
N PRO A 144 8.49 24.29 1.36
CA PRO A 144 8.48 25.67 1.82
C PRO A 144 9.86 26.09 2.37
N VAL A 145 10.21 27.37 2.17
CA VAL A 145 11.44 27.94 2.76
C VAL A 145 11.27 28.07 4.27
N VAL A 146 12.12 27.36 5.03
CA VAL A 146 12.09 27.36 6.50
C VAL A 146 13.26 28.17 7.05
N ALA A 147 12.98 29.14 7.93
CA ALA A 147 14.03 29.82 8.66
C ALA A 147 14.77 28.83 9.58
N ALA A 148 16.10 28.84 9.59
CA ALA A 148 16.90 27.91 10.42
C ALA A 148 16.57 28.01 11.92
N ALA A 149 16.12 29.18 12.39
CA ALA A 149 15.64 29.35 13.76
C ALA A 149 14.38 28.51 14.04
N MET A 150 13.41 28.48 13.12
CA MET A 150 12.19 27.67 13.23
C MET A 150 12.50 26.18 13.22
N LEU A 151 13.40 25.72 12.35
CA LEU A 151 13.81 24.31 12.35
C LEU A 151 14.45 23.89 13.68
N LYS A 152 15.23 24.76 14.31
CA LYS A 152 15.86 24.49 15.61
C LYS A 152 14.87 24.52 16.78
N SER A 153 13.86 25.40 16.74
CA SER A 153 12.89 25.54 17.83
C SER A 153 11.72 24.56 17.72
N GLU A 154 11.25 24.27 16.51
CA GLU A 154 10.03 23.50 16.25
C GLU A 154 10.30 22.13 15.60
N GLY A 155 11.47 21.94 14.98
CA GLY A 155 11.83 20.66 14.35
C GLY A 155 11.11 20.36 13.03
N CYS A 156 10.47 21.36 12.41
CA CYS A 156 9.61 21.18 11.25
C CYS A 156 9.45 22.48 10.42
N ALA A 157 8.80 22.36 9.26
CA ALA A 157 8.45 23.46 8.37
C ALA A 157 7.06 24.04 8.70
N PRO A 158 6.76 25.31 8.31
CA PRO A 158 5.41 25.86 8.41
C PRO A 158 4.38 25.00 7.65
N PRO A 159 3.10 25.00 8.07
CA PRO A 159 2.10 24.17 7.42
C PRO A 159 1.94 24.46 5.94
N PHE A 160 1.88 23.40 5.12
CA PHE A 160 1.72 23.52 3.67
C PHE A 160 0.84 22.41 3.12
N ILE A 161 0.21 22.68 1.97
CA ILE A 161 -0.76 21.78 1.36
C ILE A 161 -0.06 20.93 0.30
N ARG A 162 -0.33 19.63 0.31
CA ARG A 162 0.02 18.70 -0.76
C ARG A 162 -1.20 18.03 -1.36
N GLN A 163 -1.08 17.64 -2.62
CA GLN A 163 -2.05 16.78 -3.28
C GLN A 163 -1.64 15.32 -3.11
N CYS A 164 -2.46 14.54 -2.40
CA CYS A 164 -2.19 13.15 -2.04
C CYS A 164 -3.20 12.21 -2.69
N SER A 165 -2.89 10.91 -2.75
CA SER A 165 -3.93 9.89 -2.98
C SER A 165 -4.83 9.79 -1.74
N ASN A 166 -6.15 9.64 -1.91
CA ASN A 166 -7.07 9.49 -0.78
C ASN A 166 -6.80 8.20 0.01
N TRP A 167 -6.04 8.30 1.10
CA TRP A 167 -5.72 7.17 1.96
C TRP A 167 -6.95 6.70 2.76
N SER A 168 -7.93 7.56 3.05
CA SER A 168 -9.18 7.15 3.71
C SER A 168 -9.96 6.15 2.86
N THR A 169 -10.04 6.37 1.54
CA THR A 169 -10.65 5.39 0.62
C THR A 169 -9.92 4.04 0.65
N LEU A 170 -8.59 4.07 0.78
CA LEU A 170 -7.80 2.84 0.93
C LEU A 170 -8.09 2.15 2.27
N TYR A 171 -8.18 2.91 3.37
CA TYR A 171 -8.55 2.37 4.68
C TYR A 171 -9.93 1.70 4.68
N ASP A 172 -10.93 2.34 4.07
CA ASP A 172 -12.27 1.79 3.95
C ASP A 172 -12.27 0.49 3.15
N TYR A 173 -11.52 0.47 2.03
CA TYR A 173 -11.38 -0.71 1.18
C TYR A 173 -10.78 -1.91 1.93
N ILE A 174 -9.74 -1.66 2.73
CA ILE A 174 -9.04 -2.70 3.51
C ILE A 174 -9.92 -3.20 4.64
N SER A 175 -10.58 -2.29 5.37
CA SER A 175 -11.50 -2.64 6.45
C SER A 175 -12.65 -3.51 5.93
N ALA A 176 -13.26 -3.15 4.80
CA ALA A 176 -14.29 -3.96 4.17
C ALA A 176 -13.77 -5.34 3.74
N ASN A 177 -12.55 -5.40 3.18
CA ASN A 177 -11.92 -6.66 2.81
C ASN A 177 -11.69 -7.58 4.02
N TYR A 178 -11.18 -7.02 5.12
CA TYR A 178 -10.94 -7.73 6.37
C TYR A 178 -12.23 -8.32 6.92
N LEU A 179 -13.29 -7.51 7.02
CA LEU A 179 -14.60 -7.97 7.49
C LEU A 179 -15.15 -9.09 6.61
N ALA A 180 -15.10 -8.94 5.28
CA ALA A 180 -15.53 -9.97 4.34
C ALA A 180 -14.75 -11.28 4.50
N PHE A 181 -13.45 -11.21 4.78
CA PHE A 181 -12.65 -12.40 5.07
C PHE A 181 -12.98 -13.01 6.43
N HIS A 182 -13.22 -12.19 7.45
CA HIS A 182 -13.63 -12.65 8.77
C HIS A 182 -14.97 -13.41 8.69
N GLU A 183 -15.96 -12.86 8.00
CA GLU A 183 -17.24 -13.54 7.74
C GLU A 183 -17.07 -14.84 6.95
N PHE A 184 -16.16 -14.85 5.97
CA PHE A 184 -15.83 -16.06 5.23
C PHE A 184 -15.29 -17.16 6.15
N LYS A 185 -14.36 -16.83 7.06
CA LYS A 185 -13.84 -17.79 8.05
C LYS A 185 -14.95 -18.33 8.95
N VAL A 186 -15.85 -17.46 9.43
CA VAL A 186 -16.98 -17.88 10.28
C VAL A 186 -17.89 -18.88 9.56
N LYS A 187 -18.17 -18.67 8.27
CA LYS A 187 -19.03 -19.55 7.47
C LYS A 187 -18.37 -20.86 7.08
N ASN A 188 -17.07 -20.84 6.80
CA ASN A 188 -16.35 -21.98 6.22
C ASN A 188 -15.55 -22.80 7.24
N GLY A 189 -15.50 -22.38 8.51
CA GLY A 189 -14.82 -23.11 9.59
C GLY A 189 -13.31 -22.92 9.57
N THR A 190 -12.57 -24.00 9.88
CA THR A 190 -11.10 -23.96 9.95
C THR A 190 -10.53 -23.65 8.57
N TRP A 191 -9.95 -22.46 8.44
CA TRP A 191 -9.27 -22.04 7.23
C TRP A 191 -7.77 -22.29 7.39
N SER A 192 -7.23 -23.21 6.59
CA SER A 192 -5.79 -23.39 6.43
C SER A 192 -5.32 -22.69 5.17
N CYS A 193 -4.13 -22.10 5.25
CA CYS A 193 -3.33 -21.66 4.10
C CYS A 193 -2.83 -22.85 3.27
N THR A 194 -3.66 -23.87 3.03
CA THR A 194 -3.35 -24.92 2.07
C THR A 194 -3.79 -24.42 0.71
N GLY A 195 -3.09 -23.40 0.21
CA GLY A 195 -3.04 -23.20 -1.24
C GLY A 195 -2.57 -24.53 -1.81
N ASN A 196 -3.20 -25.02 -2.86
CA ASN A 196 -2.76 -26.25 -3.49
C ASN A 196 -1.37 -25.99 -4.10
N GLU A 197 -0.30 -26.23 -3.32
CA GLU A 197 1.11 -25.92 -3.61
C GLU A 197 1.62 -26.52 -4.95
N ARG A 198 0.83 -27.43 -5.53
CA ARG A 198 1.03 -28.05 -6.84
C ARG A 198 0.66 -27.15 -8.03
N ILE A 199 -0.25 -26.18 -7.89
CA ILE A 199 -0.69 -25.32 -9.02
C ILE A 199 0.14 -24.03 -9.11
N GLU A 200 0.67 -23.54 -7.98
CA GLU A 200 1.54 -22.35 -7.96
C GLU A 200 2.97 -22.60 -8.47
N LYS A 201 3.29 -23.80 -8.98
CA LYS A 201 4.57 -24.09 -9.65
C LYS A 201 4.57 -23.44 -11.04
N GLY A 202 4.53 -22.12 -11.09
CA GLY A 202 5.12 -21.39 -12.20
C GLY A 202 6.61 -21.71 -12.21
N THR A 203 7.11 -22.19 -13.35
CA THR A 203 8.53 -22.50 -13.56
C THR A 203 9.40 -21.27 -13.27
N GLY A 204 10.08 -21.25 -12.12
CA GLY A 204 11.28 -20.41 -11.93
C GLY A 204 11.31 -19.31 -10.84
N THR A 205 10.46 -19.28 -9.80
CA THR A 205 10.58 -18.26 -8.72
C THR A 205 10.70 -18.88 -7.31
N SER A 206 11.67 -18.40 -6.50
CA SER A 206 12.07 -19.00 -5.21
C SER A 206 11.53 -18.32 -3.94
N ASN A 207 10.62 -17.35 -4.01
CA ASN A 207 10.23 -16.55 -2.83
C ASN A 207 8.93 -17.03 -2.16
N ARG A 208 8.86 -18.31 -1.80
CA ARG A 208 7.71 -18.94 -1.11
C ARG A 208 7.66 -18.88 0.42
N PRO A 209 8.75 -18.66 1.19
CA PRO A 209 8.66 -18.56 2.66
C PRO A 209 7.80 -17.37 3.11
N ALA A 210 8.07 -16.18 2.55
CA ALA A 210 7.43 -14.91 2.91
C ALA A 210 5.90 -14.93 2.82
N GLN A 211 5.35 -15.53 1.76
CA GLN A 211 3.90 -15.60 1.54
C GLN A 211 3.23 -16.52 2.58
N ALA A 212 3.89 -17.62 2.96
CA ALA A 212 3.40 -18.54 3.98
C ALA A 212 3.48 -17.89 5.37
N ASP A 213 4.56 -17.19 5.69
CA ASP A 213 4.74 -16.48 6.96
C ASP A 213 3.67 -15.40 7.15
N LEU A 214 3.45 -14.54 6.13
CA LEU A 214 2.36 -13.56 6.12
C LEU A 214 0.97 -14.22 6.28
N CYS A 215 0.80 -15.43 5.73
CA CYS A 215 -0.45 -16.18 5.84
C CYS A 215 -0.71 -16.68 7.26
N VAL A 216 0.33 -17.18 7.93
CA VAL A 216 0.27 -17.61 9.32
C VAL A 216 -0.03 -16.42 10.23
N MET A 217 0.68 -15.29 10.08
CA MET A 217 0.42 -14.07 10.86
C MET A 217 -1.03 -13.59 10.74
N SER A 218 -1.54 -13.56 9.50
CA SER A 218 -2.93 -13.15 9.24
C SER A 218 -3.96 -14.18 9.72
N ALA A 219 -3.59 -15.46 9.87
CA ALA A 219 -4.47 -16.50 10.38
C ALA A 219 -4.60 -16.47 11.90
N THR A 220 -3.48 -16.27 12.60
CA THR A 220 -3.38 -16.34 14.07
C THR A 220 -3.73 -15.04 14.76
N GLY A 221 -3.67 -13.90 14.06
CA GLY A 221 -3.89 -12.59 14.67
C GLY A 221 -2.85 -12.22 15.71
N GLN A 222 -1.69 -12.89 15.69
CA GLN A 222 -0.54 -12.61 16.55
C GLN A 222 0.64 -12.24 15.66
N ASP A 223 1.30 -11.14 15.99
CA ASP A 223 2.65 -10.84 15.51
C ASP A 223 3.56 -11.97 15.98
N ILE A 224 3.97 -12.83 15.06
CA ILE A 224 4.99 -13.84 15.34
C ILE A 224 6.33 -13.10 15.38
N PRO A 225 7.07 -13.14 16.51
CA PRO A 225 8.42 -12.60 16.57
C PRO A 225 9.29 -13.28 15.50
N GLY A 226 9.83 -12.49 14.56
CA GLY A 226 10.69 -12.99 13.47
C GLY A 226 10.02 -13.23 12.12
N ALA A 227 8.68 -13.14 12.00
CA ALA A 227 8.01 -13.32 10.71
C ALA A 227 8.17 -12.12 9.73
N HIS A 228 8.79 -11.04 10.20
CA HIS A 228 9.18 -9.87 9.40
C HIS A 228 10.70 -9.77 9.19
N GLU A 229 11.47 -10.78 9.63
CA GLU A 229 12.90 -10.86 9.35
C GLU A 229 13.11 -11.51 7.98
N HIS A 230 13.14 -10.67 6.94
CA HIS A 230 13.69 -11.01 5.62
C HIS A 230 15.09 -10.43 5.47
#